data_AF-A0A7J2JZH9-F1
#
_entry.id   AF-A0A7J2JZH9-F1
#
_cell.length_a   1.000
_cell.length_b   1.000
_cell.length_c   1.000
_cell.angle_alpha   90.00
_cell.angle_beta   90.00
_cell.angle_gamma   90.00
#
_symmetry.space_group_name_H-M   'P 1'
#
loop_
_entity.id
_entity.type
_entity.pdbx_description
1 polymer ?
#
loop_
_entity_poly.entity_id
_entity_poly.type
_entity_poly.pdbx_seq_one_letter_code
_entity_poly.pdbx_strand_id
1 'polypeptide(L)'
;MRYPLEAPRMVPIRRLEVVVDVKDPMTPALPLKEFVRVFGKEPEPPRHRVLSIEVLVCPEDGNVVLASECADCPRFLRRSGDHIICAPLRARVP
;
A
#
# COMPACT_ATOMS: atom_id res chain seq x y z
N MET A 1 -18.47 -28.86 -14.54
CA MET A 1 -17.72 -29.12 -13.29
C MET A 1 -17.69 -27.81 -12.49
N ARG A 2 -18.50 -27.67 -11.43
CA ARG A 2 -18.47 -26.49 -10.55
C ARG A 2 -17.30 -26.67 -9.59
N TYR A 3 -16.17 -26.03 -9.86
CA TYR A 3 -15.14 -25.87 -8.84
C TYR A 3 -15.77 -25.07 -7.69
N PRO A 4 -15.59 -25.47 -6.41
CA PRO A 4 -15.95 -24.59 -5.31
C PRO A 4 -15.21 -23.29 -5.52
N LEU A 5 -15.95 -22.20 -5.74
CA LEU A 5 -15.38 -20.87 -5.92
C LEU A 5 -14.62 -20.56 -4.63
N GLU A 6 -13.29 -20.60 -4.70
CA GLU A 6 -12.44 -20.28 -3.56
C GLU A 6 -12.82 -18.89 -3.05
N ALA A 7 -13.01 -18.77 -1.73
CA ALA A 7 -13.42 -17.52 -1.13
C ALA A 7 -12.39 -16.41 -1.41
N PRO A 8 -12.82 -15.15 -1.63
CA PRO A 8 -11.89 -14.04 -1.78
C PRO A 8 -11.02 -13.88 -0.54
N ARG A 9 -9.72 -13.67 -0.75
CA ARG A 9 -8.77 -13.33 0.32
C ARG A 9 -8.71 -11.82 0.49
N MET A 10 -8.51 -11.33 1.71
CA MET A 10 -8.52 -9.89 2.01
C MET A 10 -7.40 -9.54 2.99
N VAL A 11 -6.76 -8.40 2.77
CA VAL A 11 -5.74 -7.83 3.66
C VAL A 11 -5.98 -6.33 3.83
N PRO A 12 -5.81 -5.75 5.04
CA PRO A 12 -5.91 -4.31 5.23
C PRO A 12 -4.76 -3.56 4.54
N ILE A 13 -5.05 -2.36 4.04
CA ILE A 13 -4.06 -1.44 3.49
C ILE A 13 -3.25 -0.84 4.63
N ARG A 14 -1.93 -0.97 4.54
CA ARG A 14 -1.01 -0.35 5.50
C ARG A 14 -0.74 1.09 5.09
N ARG A 15 -0.70 2.00 6.06
CA ARG A 15 -0.37 3.42 5.86
C ARG A 15 0.95 3.73 6.57
N LEU A 16 1.84 4.41 5.86
CA LEU A 16 3.12 4.89 6.35
C LEU A 16 3.13 6.41 6.29
N GLU A 17 3.34 7.06 7.43
CA GLU A 17 3.53 8.50 7.48
C GLU A 17 5.01 8.84 7.30
N VAL A 18 5.30 9.63 6.27
CA VAL A 18 6.65 9.99 5.87
C VAL A 18 6.77 11.50 5.81
N VAL A 19 7.81 12.03 6.43
CA VAL A 19 8.17 13.45 6.42
C VAL A 19 9.06 13.72 5.21
N VAL A 20 8.68 14.72 4.41
CA VAL A 20 9.43 15.20 3.25
C VAL A 20 9.80 16.66 3.46
N ASP A 21 11.06 17.02 3.21
CA ASP A 21 11.51 18.41 3.14
C ASP A 21 11.15 18.98 1.76
N VAL A 22 10.28 19.99 1.75
CA VAL A 22 9.79 20.65 0.53
C VAL A 22 10.79 21.68 0.00
N LYS A 23 11.72 22.15 0.84
CA LYS A 23 12.74 23.13 0.46
C LYS A 23 14.01 22.47 -0.06
N ASP A 24 14.40 21.34 0.51
CA ASP A 24 15.59 20.60 0.12
C ASP A 24 15.25 19.17 -0.37
N PRO A 25 15.22 18.93 -1.70
CA PRO A 25 14.92 17.62 -2.25
C PRO A 25 16.04 16.58 -2.02
N MET A 26 17.23 17.01 -1.61
CA MET A 26 18.34 16.10 -1.29
C MET A 26 18.21 15.51 0.12
N THR A 27 17.39 16.11 0.97
CA THR A 27 17.10 15.57 2.30
C THR A 27 16.22 14.32 2.15
N PRO A 28 16.66 13.15 2.67
CA PRO A 28 15.91 11.92 2.51
C PRO A 28 14.57 11.99 3.25
N ALA A 29 13.54 11.40 2.64
CA ALA A 29 12.25 11.24 3.26
C ALA A 29 12.33 10.21 4.40
N LEU A 30 11.82 10.56 5.59
CA LEU A 30 11.93 9.71 6.79
C LEU A 30 10.55 9.37 7.34
N PRO A 31 10.32 8.16 7.87
CA PRO A 31 9.12 7.87 8.64
C PRO A 31 8.96 8.88 9.79
N LEU A 32 7.74 9.33 10.06
CA LEU A 32 7.45 10.36 11.07
C LEU A 32 8.12 10.06 12.42
N LYS A 33 8.01 8.81 12.89
CA LYS A 33 8.64 8.36 14.13
C LYS A 33 10.16 8.51 14.12
N GLU A 34 10.80 8.20 13.00
CA GLU A 34 12.26 8.31 12.87
C GLU A 34 12.70 9.77 12.75
N PHE A 35 11.92 10.61 12.07
CA PHE A 35 12.17 12.05 12.01
C PHE A 35 12.18 12.66 13.41
N VAL A 36 11.14 12.41 14.23
CA VAL A 36 11.07 12.94 15.59
C VAL A 36 12.22 12.42 16.45
N ARG A 37 12.59 11.14 16.29
CA ARG A 37 13.72 10.53 17.00
C ARG A 37 15.06 11.17 16.64
N VAL A 38 15.31 11.44 15.36
CA VAL A 38 16.60 11.97 14.87
C VAL A 38 16.72 13.48 15.14
N PHE A 39 15.66 14.24 14.91
CA PHE A 39 15.69 15.71 14.99
C PHE A 39 15.17 16.27 16.32
N GLY A 40 14.58 15.43 17.17
CA GLY A 40 14.07 15.83 18.49
C GLY A 40 12.89 16.82 18.44
N LYS A 41 12.23 16.96 17.28
CA LYS A 41 11.12 17.88 17.07
C LYS A 41 10.12 17.33 16.06
N GLU A 42 8.90 17.83 16.15
CA GLU A 42 7.85 17.57 15.16
C GLU A 42 8.17 18.27 13.83
N PRO A 43 7.75 17.71 12.68
CA PRO A 43 7.92 18.34 11.39
C PRO A 43 7.02 19.57 11.26
N GLU A 44 7.64 20.73 11.09
CA GLU A 44 6.92 22.01 11.00
C GLU A 44 6.72 22.48 9.55
N PRO A 45 5.50 22.91 9.18
CA PRO A 45 5.26 23.63 7.94
C PRO A 45 5.88 25.04 7.98
N PRO A 46 6.21 25.65 6.83
CA PRO A 46 5.98 25.15 5.46
C PRO A 46 7.12 24.26 4.95
N ARG A 47 8.21 24.09 5.71
CA ARG A 47 9.39 23.35 5.26
C ARG A 47 9.13 21.85 5.16
N HIS A 48 8.54 21.26 6.19
CA HIS A 48 8.28 19.82 6.23
C HIS A 48 6.80 19.54 5.92
N ARG A 49 6.56 18.52 5.10
CA ARG A 49 5.23 17.96 4.85
C ARG A 49 5.19 16.51 5.28
N VAL A 50 4.13 16.14 6.01
CA VAL A 50 3.84 14.74 6.33
C VAL A 50 2.93 14.18 5.23
N LEU A 51 3.39 13.13 4.55
CA LEU A 51 2.66 12.42 3.50
C LEU A 51 2.25 11.04 4.03
N SER A 52 1.02 10.62 3.73
CA SER A 52 0.54 9.27 4.02
C SER A 52 0.69 8.41 2.76
N ILE A 53 1.56 7.42 2.82
CA ILE A 53 1.81 6.46 1.74
C ILE A 53 1.05 5.17 2.05
N GLU A 54 0.18 4.77 1.14
CA GLU A 54 -0.51 3.49 1.22
C GLU A 54 0.34 2.39 0.58
N VAL A 55 0.63 1.35 1.36
CA VAL A 55 1.35 0.17 0.91
C VAL A 55 0.34 -0.93 0.65
N LEU A 56 0.20 -1.28 -0.62
CA LEU A 56 -0.68 -2.34 -1.09
C LEU A 56 0.11 -3.62 -1.23
N VAL A 57 -0.39 -4.70 -0.65
CA VAL A 57 0.22 -6.03 -0.75
C VAL A 57 -0.81 -7.04 -1.25
N CYS A 58 -0.35 -8.00 -2.04
CA CYS A 58 -1.17 -9.13 -2.44
C CYS A 58 -1.42 -10.03 -1.22
N PRO A 59 -2.69 -10.39 -0.92
CA PRO A 59 -3.00 -11.35 0.14
C PRO A 59 -2.44 -12.77 -0.07
N GLU A 60 -2.03 -13.11 -1.30
CA GLU A 60 -1.59 -14.46 -1.65
C GLU A 60 -0.13 -14.72 -1.28
N ASP A 61 0.75 -13.86 -1.79
CA ASP A 61 2.20 -14.03 -1.74
C ASP A 61 2.89 -12.94 -0.90
N GLY A 62 2.15 -11.91 -0.47
CA GLY A 62 2.69 -10.79 0.31
C GLY A 62 3.50 -9.78 -0.50
N ASN A 63 3.59 -9.95 -1.84
CA ASN A 63 4.33 -9.04 -2.70
C ASN A 63 3.64 -7.68 -2.80
N VAL A 64 4.44 -6.63 -3.05
CA VAL A 64 3.92 -5.27 -3.29
C VAL A 64 3.16 -5.25 -4.61
N VAL A 65 1.98 -4.64 -4.60
CA VAL A 65 1.11 -4.55 -5.78
C VAL A 65 0.74 -3.12 -6.09
N LEU A 66 0.45 -2.85 -7.36
CA LEU A 66 -0.19 -1.61 -7.76
C LEU A 66 -1.70 -1.71 -7.52
N ALA A 67 -2.39 -0.57 -7.52
CA ALA A 67 -3.83 -0.52 -7.21
C ALA A 67 -4.71 -1.40 -8.13
N SER A 68 -4.19 -1.83 -9.28
CA SER A 68 -4.90 -2.60 -10.31
C SER A 68 -4.26 -3.94 -10.70
N GLU A 69 -3.02 -4.25 -10.27
CA GLU A 69 -2.24 -5.36 -10.85
C GLU A 69 -1.45 -6.14 -9.80
N CYS A 70 -1.54 -7.47 -9.87
CA CYS A 70 -0.75 -8.41 -9.05
C CYS A 70 0.58 -8.70 -9.73
N ALA A 71 1.66 -8.85 -8.96
CA ALA A 71 2.97 -9.15 -9.51
C ALA A 71 3.05 -10.57 -10.09
N ASP A 72 2.69 -11.60 -9.31
CA ASP A 72 2.90 -13.01 -9.69
C ASP A 72 1.64 -13.90 -9.59
N CYS A 73 0.52 -13.37 -9.07
CA CYS A 73 -0.68 -14.17 -8.84
C CYS A 73 -1.67 -14.13 -10.02
N PRO A 74 -2.28 -15.26 -10.43
CA PRO A 74 -3.25 -15.32 -11.54
C PRO A 74 -4.65 -14.82 -11.15
N ARG A 75 -4.78 -14.08 -10.05
CA ARG A 75 -6.04 -13.67 -9.43
C ARG A 75 -6.33 -12.19 -9.72
N PHE A 76 -7.61 -11.80 -9.64
CA PHE A 76 -8.02 -10.42 -9.81
C PHE A 76 -7.91 -9.66 -8.47
N LEU A 77 -7.15 -8.56 -8.47
CA LEU A 77 -7.04 -7.65 -7.33
C LEU A 77 -8.01 -6.49 -7.47
N ARG A 78 -8.67 -6.15 -6.36
CA ARG A 78 -9.55 -4.98 -6.26
C ARG A 78 -9.37 -4.31 -4.91
N ARG A 79 -9.29 -2.99 -4.92
CA ARG A 79 -9.46 -2.20 -3.70
C ARG A 79 -10.95 -2.06 -3.32
N SER A 80 -11.26 -2.26 -2.05
CA SER A 80 -12.57 -1.93 -1.48
C SER A 80 -12.37 -1.29 -0.11
N GLY A 81 -12.68 0.02 -0.01
CA GLY A 81 -12.37 0.81 1.19
C GLY A 81 -10.89 0.74 1.54
N ASP A 82 -10.61 0.29 2.77
CA ASP A 82 -9.27 0.13 3.34
C ASP A 82 -8.68 -1.27 3.19
N HIS A 83 -9.20 -2.07 2.25
CA HIS A 83 -8.75 -3.44 2.02
C HIS A 83 -8.39 -3.69 0.55
N ILE A 84 -7.43 -4.59 0.35
CA ILE A 84 -7.15 -5.22 -0.92
C ILE A 84 -7.78 -6.61 -0.93
N ILE A 85 -8.59 -6.87 -1.94
CA ILE A 85 -9.34 -8.11 -2.14
C ILE A 85 -8.72 -8.85 -3.32
N CYS A 86 -8.39 -10.13 -3.11
CA CYS A 86 -7.85 -11.03 -4.11
C CYS A 86 -8.89 -12.12 -4.44
N ALA A 87 -9.57 -11.94 -5.56
CA ALA A 87 -10.64 -12.82 -6.03
C ALA A 87 -10.15 -13.74 -7.15
N PRO A 88 -10.66 -14.97 -7.27
CA PRO A 88 -10.38 -15.81 -8.43
C PRO A 88 -10.71 -15.07 -9.71
N LEU A 89 -9.82 -15.10 -10.70
CA LEU A 89 -10.11 -14.58 -12.03
C LEU A 89 -11.27 -15.42 -12.57
N ARG A 90 -12.48 -14.84 -12.66
CA ARG A 90 -13.52 -15.44 -13.49
C ARG A 90 -12.97 -15.38 -14.91
N ALA A 91 -12.37 -16.48 -15.39
CA ALA A 91 -12.21 -16.66 -16.82
C ALA A 91 -13.59 -16.36 -17.41
N ARG A 92 -13.69 -15.29 -18.21
CA ARG A 92 -14.89 -15.04 -18.99
C ARG A 92 -15.08 -16.32 -19.78
N VAL A 93 -16.08 -17.12 -19.40
CA VAL A 93 -16.54 -18.22 -20.25
C VAL A 93 -17.04 -17.52 -21.51
N PRO A 94 -16.47 -17.82 -22.70
CA PRO A 94 -16.94 -17.24 -23.95
C PRO A 94 -18.42 -17.54 -24.20
#